data_AF-A0A6V7WZB4-F1
#
_entry.id   AF-A0A6V7WZB4-F1
#
_cell.length_a   1.000
_cell.length_b   1.000
_cell.length_c   1.000
_cell.angle_alpha   90.00
_cell.angle_beta   90.00
_cell.angle_gamma   90.00
#
_symmetry.space_group_name_H-M   'P 1'
#
loop_
_entity.id
_entity.type
_entity.pdbx_description
1 polymer ?
#
loop_
_entity_poly.entity_id
_entity_poly.type
_entity_poly.pdbx_seq_one_letter_code
_entity_poly.pdbx_strand_id
1 'polypeptide(L)'
;MRILSDPPVRKSLFIGAALQAFQQASGINTIMYYTGAIIRSAGVKDYHDTIWISVGTATFLLVNKNSAPSINGNSNLFDQKVDSFNRCISHSNCDFCTTDELCGFCEKKGNNGGGFCLPKDHFNADIRSITGPCSSKNSTNGLHFIGNIEYEWNENCHTDTKYTILPILLMVIFLCSFAIGYAPLPWVLNAEFYPLWARSTCVSLTTFCNWEFNLIVSLTFLTLTQEATKYGAFFIYAGLTAIAFLLFYKVVPETKGLNLDEVQLLFMSKKERQRAVSTLQQIPMSKIENNNGFNYK
;
A
#
# COMPACT_ATOMS: atom_id res chain seq x y z
N MET A 1 27.39 -10.88 -22.45
CA MET A 1 26.98 -10.03 -21.30
C MET A 1 27.82 -10.44 -20.08
N ARG A 2 28.99 -9.81 -19.86
CA ARG A 2 29.98 -10.22 -18.84
C ARG A 2 29.40 -10.28 -17.41
N ILE A 3 28.37 -9.47 -17.14
CA ILE A 3 27.62 -9.40 -15.88
C ILE A 3 26.89 -10.72 -15.55
N LEU A 4 26.28 -11.38 -16.54
CA LEU A 4 25.54 -12.64 -16.31
C LEU A 4 26.46 -13.86 -16.21
N SER A 5 27.68 -13.75 -16.73
CA SER A 5 28.70 -14.79 -16.69
C SER A 5 29.48 -14.80 -15.38
N ASP A 6 29.54 -13.67 -14.66
CA ASP A 6 30.28 -13.53 -13.41
C ASP A 6 29.40 -13.91 -12.19
N PRO A 7 29.64 -15.05 -11.51
CA PRO A 7 28.75 -15.56 -10.46
C PRO A 7 28.45 -14.61 -9.29
N PRO A 8 29.44 -13.88 -8.71
CA PRO A 8 29.19 -12.93 -7.63
C PRO A 8 28.31 -11.76 -8.08
N VAL A 9 28.62 -11.17 -9.25
CA VAL A 9 27.86 -10.03 -9.78
C VAL A 9 26.43 -10.44 -10.12
N ARG A 10 26.24 -11.62 -10.71
CA ARG A 10 24.91 -12.18 -10.97
C ARG A 10 24.11 -12.37 -9.67
N LYS A 11 24.74 -12.89 -8.61
CA LYS A 11 24.09 -13.08 -7.31
C LYS A 11 23.66 -11.75 -6.70
N SER A 12 24.57 -10.76 -6.67
CA SER A 12 24.27 -9.40 -6.21
C SER A 12 23.14 -8.75 -7.01
N LEU A 13 23.10 -8.98 -8.33
CA LEU A 13 22.07 -8.45 -9.22
C LEU A 13 20.69 -9.02 -8.90
N PHE A 14 20.60 -10.35 -8.73
CA PHE A 14 19.33 -10.99 -8.35
C PHE A 14 18.82 -10.52 -6.99
N ILE A 15 19.72 -10.37 -6.00
CA ILE A 15 19.35 -9.88 -4.66
C ILE A 15 18.86 -8.43 -4.75
N GLY A 16 19.58 -7.56 -5.48
CA GLY A 16 19.20 -6.16 -5.68
C GLY A 16 17.88 -5.99 -6.44
N ALA A 17 17.65 -6.78 -7.49
CA ALA A 17 16.40 -6.78 -8.25
C ALA A 17 15.22 -7.29 -7.41
N ALA A 18 15.42 -8.37 -6.65
CA ALA A 18 14.41 -8.88 -5.72
C ALA A 18 14.07 -7.84 -4.65
N LEU A 19 15.07 -7.16 -4.08
CA LEU A 19 14.87 -6.12 -3.08
C LEU A 19 14.00 -4.98 -3.61
N GLN A 20 14.22 -4.55 -4.85
CA GLN A 20 13.40 -3.53 -5.51
C GLN A 20 11.97 -4.03 -5.83
N ALA A 21 11.84 -5.27 -6.28
CA ALA A 21 10.54 -5.87 -6.59
C ALA A 21 9.67 -6.01 -5.32
N PHE A 22 10.23 -6.55 -4.24
CA PHE A 22 9.54 -6.70 -2.96
C PHE A 22 9.29 -5.35 -2.28
N GLN A 23 10.05 -4.31 -2.60
CA GLN A 23 9.74 -2.95 -2.16
C GLN A 23 8.38 -2.51 -2.68
N GLN A 24 8.13 -2.69 -3.97
CA GLN A 24 6.84 -2.34 -4.59
C GLN A 24 5.71 -3.29 -4.17
N ALA A 25 6.01 -4.59 -4.04
CA ALA A 25 5.05 -5.60 -3.61
C ALA A 25 4.59 -5.45 -2.14
N SER A 26 5.21 -4.55 -1.35
CA SER A 26 4.71 -4.18 -0.02
C SER A 26 3.42 -3.37 -0.06
N GLY A 27 2.98 -2.92 -1.24
CA GLY A 27 1.73 -2.18 -1.40
C GLY A 27 1.81 -0.70 -1.00
N ILE A 28 3.01 -0.11 -0.94
CA ILE A 28 3.17 1.31 -0.56
C ILE A 28 2.36 2.25 -1.47
N ASN A 29 2.34 2.01 -2.79
CA ASN A 29 1.57 2.84 -3.72
C ASN A 29 0.07 2.70 -3.45
N THR A 30 -0.41 1.48 -3.17
CA THR A 30 -1.78 1.21 -2.79
C THR A 30 -2.17 1.97 -1.52
N ILE A 31 -1.34 1.93 -0.49
CA ILE A 31 -1.58 2.66 0.75
C ILE A 31 -1.66 4.15 0.44
N MET A 32 -0.75 4.71 -0.35
CA MET A 32 -0.79 6.12 -0.74
C MET A 32 -2.09 6.51 -1.47
N TYR A 33 -2.58 5.67 -2.39
CA TYR A 33 -3.84 5.93 -3.09
C TYR A 33 -5.06 5.85 -2.15
N TYR A 34 -5.04 4.95 -1.16
CA TYR A 34 -6.14 4.76 -0.21
C TYR A 34 -6.02 5.63 1.03
N THR A 35 -4.89 6.31 1.26
CA THR A 35 -4.71 7.22 2.39
C THR A 35 -5.87 8.21 2.50
N GLY A 36 -6.30 8.81 1.38
CA GLY A 36 -7.46 9.71 1.37
C GLY A 36 -8.76 9.03 1.77
N ALA A 37 -9.02 7.83 1.26
CA ALA A 37 -10.20 7.04 1.63
C ALA A 37 -10.16 6.58 3.10
N ILE A 38 -8.98 6.21 3.63
CA ILE A 38 -8.76 5.82 5.03
C ILE A 38 -8.98 7.04 5.95
N ILE A 39 -8.41 8.20 5.63
CA ILE A 39 -8.60 9.44 6.39
C ILE A 39 -10.06 9.88 6.36
N ARG A 40 -10.74 9.76 5.21
CA ARG A 40 -12.19 10.05 5.11
C ARG A 40 -13.03 9.06 5.90
N SER A 41 -12.72 7.77 5.85
CA SER A 41 -13.39 6.76 6.69
C SER A 41 -13.22 7.04 8.18
N ALA A 42 -12.23 7.87 8.54
CA ALA A 42 -12.02 8.34 9.90
C ALA A 42 -12.81 9.59 10.33
N GLY A 43 -13.67 10.12 9.47
CA GLY A 43 -14.58 11.22 9.82
C GLY A 43 -14.03 12.62 9.55
N VAL A 44 -12.89 12.77 8.87
CA VAL A 44 -12.39 14.09 8.42
C VAL A 44 -13.23 14.54 7.22
N LYS A 45 -14.07 15.57 7.42
CA LYS A 45 -15.06 16.05 6.44
C LYS A 45 -14.50 17.06 5.43
N ASP A 46 -13.38 17.72 5.75
CA ASP A 46 -12.82 18.81 4.94
C ASP A 46 -11.66 18.37 4.03
N TYR A 47 -11.71 18.78 2.76
CA TYR A 47 -10.72 18.46 1.73
C TYR A 47 -9.35 19.10 2.02
N HIS A 48 -9.34 20.32 2.54
CA HIS A 48 -8.10 21.02 2.91
C HIS A 48 -7.41 20.36 4.11
N ASP A 49 -8.17 19.90 5.10
CA ASP A 49 -7.61 19.20 6.26
C ASP A 49 -7.11 17.81 5.90
N THR A 50 -7.78 17.12 4.98
CA THR A 50 -7.32 15.81 4.45
C THR A 50 -5.94 15.93 3.79
N ILE A 51 -5.71 16.98 2.98
CA ILE A 51 -4.42 17.24 2.34
C ILE A 51 -3.34 17.53 3.38
N TRP A 52 -3.60 18.42 4.34
CA TRP A 52 -2.62 18.75 5.39
C TRP A 52 -2.34 17.59 6.35
N ILE A 53 -3.33 16.73 6.64
CA ILE A 53 -3.16 15.51 7.45
C ILE A 53 -2.36 14.44 6.69
N SER A 54 -2.54 14.33 5.37
CA SER A 54 -1.72 13.43 4.54
C SER A 54 -0.25 13.88 4.40
N VAL A 55 0.02 15.18 4.60
CA VAL A 55 1.39 15.75 4.64
C VAL A 55 1.97 15.76 6.06
N GLY A 56 1.12 15.79 7.09
CA GLY A 56 1.49 15.81 8.51
C GLY A 56 1.09 14.52 9.23
N THR A 57 1.79 13.41 8.96
CA THR A 57 1.61 12.18 9.74
C THR A 57 2.12 12.35 11.18
N ALA A 58 1.27 12.88 12.07
CA ALA A 58 1.20 12.64 13.51
C ALA A 58 0.52 13.84 14.20
N THR A 59 -0.80 13.95 14.15
CA THR A 59 -1.50 14.68 15.22
C THR A 59 -2.82 14.02 15.54
N PHE A 60 -2.90 13.70 16.83
CA PHE A 60 -4.00 13.16 17.62
C PHE A 60 -5.33 13.89 17.31
N LEU A 61 -6.44 13.15 17.17
CA LEU A 61 -7.65 13.43 17.93
C LEU A 61 -8.68 12.28 17.84
N LEU A 62 -9.43 12.21 18.93
CA LEU A 62 -10.43 11.23 19.35
C LEU A 62 -11.73 11.38 18.56
N VAL A 63 -12.54 10.31 18.47
CA VAL A 63 -13.96 10.23 18.90
C VAL A 63 -14.55 8.87 18.44
N ASN A 64 -15.64 8.48 19.12
CA ASN A 64 -16.13 7.15 19.42
C ASN A 64 -17.66 7.08 19.19
N LYS A 65 -18.15 6.09 18.43
CA LYS A 65 -19.41 5.35 18.44
C LYS A 65 -19.57 4.40 17.23
N ASN A 66 -20.01 3.18 17.54
CA ASN A 66 -20.36 2.04 16.68
C ASN A 66 -21.02 2.35 15.33
N SER A 67 -20.70 1.54 14.31
CA SER A 67 -21.28 1.57 12.97
C SER A 67 -22.81 1.55 12.99
N ALA A 68 -23.44 2.32 12.10
CA ALA A 68 -24.89 2.36 11.96
C ALA A 68 -25.43 0.97 11.56
N PRO A 69 -26.36 0.38 12.35
CA PRO A 69 -27.00 -0.87 11.98
C PRO A 69 -27.87 -0.65 10.74
N SER A 70 -27.95 -1.64 9.86
CA SER A 70 -28.92 -1.63 8.78
C SER A 70 -30.31 -1.94 9.33
N ILE A 71 -31.29 -1.13 8.99
CA ILE A 71 -32.69 -1.36 9.33
C ILE A 71 -33.33 -2.13 8.17
N ASN A 72 -33.95 -3.27 8.46
CA ASN A 72 -34.81 -3.94 7.50
C ASN A 72 -36.09 -3.10 7.33
N GLY A 73 -36.19 -2.41 6.21
CA GLY A 73 -37.36 -1.58 5.90
C GLY A 73 -38.54 -2.43 5.44
N ASN A 74 -39.75 -1.92 5.65
CA ASN A 74 -40.98 -2.57 5.20
C ASN A 74 -41.03 -2.63 3.66
N SER A 75 -41.48 -3.78 3.17
CA SER A 75 -41.60 -4.18 1.75
C SER A 75 -42.24 -3.17 0.80
N ASN A 76 -43.06 -2.25 1.30
CA ASN A 76 -43.84 -1.31 0.50
C ASN A 76 -43.08 -0.03 0.11
N LEU A 77 -41.91 0.23 0.70
CA LEU A 77 -41.08 1.40 0.37
C LEU A 77 -40.05 1.15 -0.74
N PHE A 78 -39.90 -0.12 -1.15
CA PHE A 78 -38.85 -0.54 -2.06
C PHE A 78 -39.44 -1.27 -3.26
N ASP A 79 -38.97 -0.91 -4.44
CA ASP A 79 -39.16 -1.72 -5.64
C ASP A 79 -38.36 -3.02 -5.51
N GLN A 80 -39.06 -4.12 -5.20
CA GLN A 80 -38.47 -5.45 -4.98
C GLN A 80 -38.08 -6.16 -6.28
N LYS A 81 -38.41 -5.60 -7.45
CA LYS A 81 -38.06 -6.19 -8.75
C LYS A 81 -36.59 -5.97 -9.16
N VAL A 82 -35.80 -5.31 -8.33
CA VAL A 82 -34.37 -5.08 -8.58
C VAL A 82 -33.59 -6.30 -8.09
N ASP A 83 -32.88 -6.97 -9.00
CA ASP A 83 -32.16 -8.23 -8.72
C ASP A 83 -31.17 -8.11 -7.54
N SER A 84 -30.55 -6.95 -7.36
CA SER A 84 -29.58 -6.68 -6.28
C SER A 84 -30.22 -6.37 -4.92
N PHE A 85 -31.55 -6.23 -4.82
CA PHE A 85 -32.22 -5.78 -3.59
C PHE A 85 -32.08 -6.79 -2.44
N ASN A 86 -32.31 -8.08 -2.71
CA ASN A 86 -32.19 -9.14 -1.69
C ASN A 86 -30.74 -9.32 -1.22
N ARG A 87 -29.76 -9.00 -2.07
CA ARG A 87 -28.33 -9.05 -1.72
C ARG A 87 -27.98 -7.90 -0.77
N CYS A 88 -28.44 -6.68 -1.05
CA CYS A 88 -28.14 -5.53 -0.20
C CYS A 88 -28.82 -5.63 1.18
N ILE A 89 -30.08 -6.08 1.25
CA ILE A 89 -30.81 -6.19 2.53
C ILE A 89 -30.29 -7.33 3.44
N SER A 90 -29.45 -8.22 2.90
CA SER A 90 -28.81 -9.29 3.68
C SER A 90 -27.69 -8.78 4.61
N HIS A 91 -27.16 -7.59 4.32
CA HIS A 91 -26.08 -6.98 5.10
C HIS A 91 -26.62 -6.28 6.33
N SER A 92 -26.10 -6.64 7.52
CA SER A 92 -26.61 -6.17 8.82
C SER A 92 -26.06 -4.82 9.28
N ASN A 93 -24.98 -4.35 8.67
CA ASN A 93 -24.30 -3.11 9.03
C ASN A 93 -23.92 -2.33 7.77
N CYS A 94 -23.77 -1.01 7.93
CA CYS A 94 -23.31 -0.13 6.86
C CYS A 94 -21.99 -0.61 6.22
N ASP A 95 -20.99 -0.99 7.03
CA ASP A 95 -19.64 -1.35 6.56
C ASP A 95 -19.63 -2.55 5.60
N PHE A 96 -20.44 -3.57 5.91
CA PHE A 96 -20.63 -4.72 5.01
C PHE A 96 -21.43 -4.34 3.77
N CYS A 97 -22.41 -3.44 3.91
CA CYS A 97 -23.21 -2.94 2.81
C CYS A 97 -22.37 -2.19 1.76
N THR A 98 -21.50 -1.28 2.18
CA THR A 98 -20.69 -0.44 1.27
C THR A 98 -19.44 -1.14 0.75
N THR A 99 -19.11 -2.32 1.29
CA THR A 99 -18.06 -3.19 0.74
C THR A 99 -18.54 -3.92 -0.53
N ASP A 100 -19.86 -4.12 -0.70
CA ASP A 100 -20.43 -4.75 -1.89
C ASP A 100 -20.59 -3.72 -3.02
N GLU A 101 -20.05 -4.01 -4.22
CA GLU A 101 -20.03 -3.08 -5.35
C GLU A 101 -21.42 -2.66 -5.83
N LEU A 102 -22.42 -3.51 -5.60
CA LEU A 102 -23.80 -3.27 -6.03
C LEU A 102 -24.61 -2.49 -5.01
N CYS A 103 -24.10 -2.28 -3.80
CA CYS A 103 -24.86 -1.78 -2.66
C CYS A 103 -24.22 -0.51 -2.07
N GLY A 104 -25.05 0.34 -1.47
CA GLY A 104 -24.61 1.51 -0.73
C GLY A 104 -25.59 1.82 0.41
N PHE A 105 -25.19 2.70 1.30
CA PHE A 105 -25.92 2.93 2.53
C PHE A 105 -26.59 4.29 2.57
N CYS A 106 -27.86 4.28 2.94
CA CYS A 106 -28.71 5.46 3.06
C CYS A 106 -29.00 5.71 4.54
N GLU A 107 -28.31 6.68 5.14
CA GLU A 107 -28.39 6.96 6.57
C GLU A 107 -29.30 8.15 6.87
N LYS A 108 -29.81 8.21 8.11
CA LYS A 108 -30.63 9.33 8.56
C LYS A 108 -29.74 10.47 9.05
N LYS A 109 -29.96 11.69 8.56
CA LYS A 109 -29.19 12.87 8.97
C LYS A 109 -29.59 13.32 10.39
N GLY A 110 -28.60 13.46 11.27
CA GLY A 110 -28.76 14.11 12.57
C GLY A 110 -29.16 13.23 13.76
N ASN A 111 -29.27 11.91 13.63
CA ASN A 111 -29.48 11.05 14.81
C ASN A 111 -28.85 9.65 14.62
N ASN A 112 -28.28 9.09 15.69
CA ASN A 112 -27.64 7.76 15.77
C ASN A 112 -28.63 6.58 15.57
N GLY A 113 -29.57 6.70 14.64
CA GLY A 113 -30.50 5.66 14.25
C GLY A 113 -30.07 5.09 12.90
N GLY A 114 -30.05 3.77 12.78
CA GLY A 114 -29.59 3.03 11.60
C GLY A 114 -30.14 3.53 10.25
N GLY A 115 -29.52 3.04 9.18
CA GLY A 115 -29.87 3.37 7.80
C GLY A 115 -30.32 2.15 6.99
N PHE A 116 -30.54 2.31 5.70
CA PHE A 116 -30.94 1.24 4.80
C PHE A 116 -29.79 0.88 3.85
N CYS A 117 -29.51 -0.41 3.70
CA CYS A 117 -28.61 -0.90 2.65
C CYS A 117 -29.40 -1.08 1.35
N LEU A 118 -29.03 -0.36 0.30
CA LEU A 118 -29.80 -0.26 -0.95
C LEU A 118 -28.90 -0.38 -2.18
N PRO A 119 -29.41 -0.90 -3.30
CA PRO A 119 -28.61 -1.04 -4.51
C PRO A 119 -28.27 0.32 -5.16
N LYS A 120 -27.02 0.47 -5.59
CA LYS A 120 -26.45 1.68 -6.23
C LYS A 120 -27.04 1.92 -7.61
N ASP A 121 -27.30 3.18 -7.96
CA ASP A 121 -27.64 3.56 -9.34
C ASP A 121 -26.41 3.41 -10.25
N HIS A 122 -26.53 2.68 -11.36
CA HIS A 122 -25.45 2.48 -12.32
C HIS A 122 -24.94 3.78 -12.96
N PHE A 123 -25.78 4.81 -13.04
CA PHE A 123 -25.41 6.09 -13.65
C PHE A 123 -24.86 7.11 -12.63
N ASN A 124 -25.25 6.99 -11.36
CA ASN A 124 -24.95 7.97 -10.31
C ASN A 124 -24.71 7.26 -8.96
N ALA A 125 -23.81 6.27 -8.97
CA ALA A 125 -23.53 5.38 -7.84
C ALA A 125 -23.12 6.12 -6.56
N ASP A 126 -22.42 7.26 -6.71
CA ASP A 126 -21.83 8.02 -5.61
C ASP A 126 -22.84 8.90 -4.86
N ILE A 127 -24.05 9.07 -5.41
CA ILE A 127 -25.03 10.04 -4.88
C ILE A 127 -26.45 9.50 -4.72
N ARG A 128 -26.80 8.35 -5.32
CA ARG A 128 -28.19 7.84 -5.36
C ARG A 128 -28.30 6.32 -5.37
N SER A 129 -29.40 5.81 -4.82
CA SER A 129 -29.82 4.40 -4.96
C SER A 129 -30.85 4.20 -6.08
N ILE A 130 -30.99 2.98 -6.57
CA ILE A 130 -32.04 2.61 -7.53
C ILE A 130 -33.43 2.69 -6.88
N THR A 131 -33.52 2.30 -5.60
CA THR A 131 -34.79 2.13 -4.88
C THR A 131 -34.69 2.63 -3.43
N GLY A 132 -35.82 2.97 -2.82
CA GLY A 132 -35.91 3.39 -1.42
C GLY A 132 -35.77 4.90 -1.16
N PRO A 133 -35.49 5.30 0.10
CA PRO A 133 -35.37 6.71 0.52
C PRO A 133 -34.38 7.51 -0.30
N CYS A 134 -33.20 6.93 -0.57
CA CYS A 134 -32.13 7.56 -1.33
C CYS A 134 -32.29 7.43 -2.87
N SER A 135 -33.48 7.11 -3.37
CA SER A 135 -33.74 6.94 -4.81
C SER A 135 -34.07 8.25 -5.53
N SER A 136 -33.65 8.33 -6.79
CA SER A 136 -33.98 9.44 -7.71
C SER A 136 -35.49 9.63 -7.92
N LYS A 137 -36.31 8.59 -7.70
CA LYS A 137 -37.78 8.68 -7.86
C LYS A 137 -38.44 9.53 -6.77
N ASN A 138 -37.80 9.66 -5.61
CA ASN A 138 -38.34 10.34 -4.44
C ASN A 138 -37.74 11.75 -4.23
N SER A 139 -36.77 12.21 -5.06
CA SER A 139 -36.18 13.54 -4.94
C SER A 139 -35.62 14.10 -6.25
N THR A 140 -36.00 15.34 -6.58
CA THR A 140 -35.49 16.09 -7.74
C THR A 140 -34.20 16.86 -7.45
N ASN A 141 -33.93 17.18 -6.18
CA ASN A 141 -32.87 18.13 -5.78
C ASN A 141 -31.74 17.49 -4.94
N GLY A 142 -31.62 16.15 -4.92
CA GLY A 142 -30.56 15.45 -4.18
C GLY A 142 -30.74 15.42 -2.66
N LEU A 143 -31.88 15.87 -2.14
CA LEU A 143 -32.25 15.80 -0.73
C LEU A 143 -33.35 14.75 -0.54
N HIS A 144 -33.06 13.67 0.19
CA HIS A 144 -33.91 12.50 0.28
C HIS A 144 -34.80 12.55 1.53
N PHE A 145 -35.99 13.15 1.40
CA PHE A 145 -36.93 13.26 2.51
C PHE A 145 -37.99 12.16 2.47
N ILE A 146 -38.22 11.50 3.60
CA ILE A 146 -39.44 10.70 3.84
C ILE A 146 -40.17 11.32 5.03
N GLY A 147 -41.32 11.94 4.76
CA GLY A 147 -42.01 12.75 5.77
C GLY A 147 -41.13 13.91 6.23
N ASN A 148 -40.89 14.01 7.55
CA ASN A 148 -40.04 15.05 8.17
C ASN A 148 -38.60 14.60 8.43
N ILE A 149 -38.18 13.43 7.90
CA ILE A 149 -36.85 12.87 8.13
C ILE A 149 -36.01 13.00 6.86
N GLU A 150 -34.83 13.61 7.00
CA GLU A 150 -33.82 13.72 5.96
C GLU A 150 -32.90 12.49 5.99
N TYR A 151 -32.74 11.88 4.82
CA TYR A 151 -31.78 10.81 4.56
C TYR A 151 -30.65 11.35 3.67
N GLU A 152 -29.44 10.85 3.90
CA GLU A 152 -28.25 11.20 3.14
C GLU A 152 -27.62 9.91 2.60
N TRP A 153 -27.18 9.96 1.34
CA TRP A 153 -26.45 8.87 0.72
C TRP A 153 -25.02 8.91 1.23
N ASN A 154 -24.60 7.87 1.95
CA ASN A 154 -23.28 7.83 2.55
C ASN A 154 -22.56 6.54 2.14
N GLU A 155 -21.58 6.69 1.26
CA GLU A 155 -20.72 5.58 0.84
C GLU A 155 -19.64 5.20 1.87
N ASN A 156 -19.39 6.09 2.84
CA ASN A 156 -18.28 5.96 3.79
C ASN A 156 -18.74 5.64 5.22
N CYS A 157 -19.99 5.21 5.41
CA CYS A 157 -20.48 4.67 6.67
C CYS A 157 -20.00 5.45 7.88
N HIS A 158 -20.28 6.75 7.91
CA HIS A 158 -19.76 7.64 8.95
C HIS A 158 -20.50 7.38 10.26
N THR A 159 -19.97 6.45 11.03
CA THR A 159 -20.30 6.28 12.44
C THR A 159 -19.00 6.00 13.16
N ASP A 160 -18.67 6.89 14.09
CA ASP A 160 -17.41 7.10 14.82
C ASP A 160 -16.75 5.86 15.47
N THR A 161 -16.62 4.67 14.88
CA THR A 161 -16.27 3.46 15.66
C THR A 161 -15.05 3.66 16.60
N LYS A 162 -15.10 3.09 17.83
CA LYS A 162 -13.98 3.17 18.80
C LYS A 162 -12.63 2.70 18.21
N TYR A 163 -12.68 1.94 17.12
CA TYR A 163 -11.56 1.37 16.40
C TYR A 163 -11.20 2.13 15.12
N THR A 164 -11.89 3.21 14.77
CA THR A 164 -11.62 4.03 13.57
C THR A 164 -10.23 4.69 13.61
N ILE A 165 -9.72 4.98 14.81
CA ILE A 165 -8.37 5.51 15.02
C ILE A 165 -7.30 4.44 14.75
N LEU A 166 -7.64 3.15 14.89
CA LEU A 166 -6.68 2.04 14.79
C LEU A 166 -6.08 1.91 13.37
N PRO A 167 -6.85 1.91 12.26
CA PRO A 167 -6.29 1.94 10.91
C PRO A 167 -5.37 3.13 10.64
N ILE A 168 -5.72 4.33 11.13
CA ILE A 168 -4.88 5.53 10.95
C ILE A 168 -3.56 5.38 11.71
N LEU A 169 -3.61 4.97 12.98
CA LEU A 169 -2.40 4.75 13.77
C LEU A 169 -1.49 3.70 13.13
N LEU A 170 -2.07 2.58 12.68
CA LEU A 170 -1.33 1.53 12.00
C LEU A 170 -0.75 1.99 10.66
N MET A 171 -1.49 2.79 9.89
CA MET A 171 -1.01 3.40 8.65
C MET A 171 0.16 4.35 8.92
N VAL A 172 0.06 5.23 9.92
CA VAL A 172 1.15 6.15 10.30
C VAL A 172 2.39 5.37 10.75
N ILE A 173 2.23 4.36 11.60
CA ILE A 173 3.34 3.50 12.05
C ILE A 173 3.98 2.80 10.85
N PHE A 174 3.17 2.29 9.92
CA PHE A 174 3.67 1.68 8.69
C PHE A 174 4.47 2.68 7.84
N LEU A 175 3.93 3.88 7.58
CA LEU A 175 4.60 4.90 6.77
C LEU A 175 5.91 5.36 7.38
N CYS A 176 5.95 5.58 8.71
CA CYS A 176 7.18 5.91 9.42
C CYS A 176 8.22 4.79 9.33
N SER A 177 7.79 3.54 9.52
CA SER A 177 8.67 2.36 9.42
C SER A 177 9.19 2.18 8.00
N PHE A 178 8.35 2.41 6.99
CA PHE A 178 8.73 2.37 5.58
C PHE A 178 9.72 3.48 5.26
N ALA A 179 9.47 4.72 5.69
CA ALA A 179 10.31 5.88 5.40
C ALA A 179 11.74 5.74 5.97
N ILE A 180 11.89 5.23 7.19
CA ILE A 180 13.20 5.10 7.85
C ILE A 180 13.98 3.88 7.33
N GLY A 181 13.28 2.80 6.97
CA GLY A 181 13.91 1.55 6.55
C GLY A 181 13.72 1.28 5.06
N TYR A 182 12.55 0.79 4.69
CA TYR A 182 12.35 0.13 3.41
C TYR A 182 12.30 1.06 2.20
N ALA A 183 12.12 2.36 2.39
CA ALA A 183 12.21 3.37 1.34
C ALA A 183 13.68 3.59 0.87
N PRO A 184 14.63 4.00 1.73
CA PRO A 184 16.00 4.29 1.29
C PRO A 184 16.88 3.03 1.13
N LEU A 185 16.68 1.98 1.94
CA LEU A 185 17.62 0.86 1.99
C LEU A 185 17.79 0.11 0.66
N PRO A 186 16.74 -0.20 -0.13
CA PRO A 186 16.92 -0.84 -1.43
C PRO A 186 17.78 -0.03 -2.41
N TRP A 187 17.68 1.30 -2.38
CA TRP A 187 18.46 2.17 -3.24
C TRP A 187 19.93 2.22 -2.80
N VAL A 188 20.16 2.34 -1.50
CA VAL A 188 21.51 2.37 -0.92
C VAL A 188 22.22 1.04 -1.16
N LEU A 189 21.58 -0.09 -0.85
CA LEU A 189 22.15 -1.42 -1.05
C LEU A 189 22.46 -1.71 -2.52
N ASN A 190 21.59 -1.29 -3.45
CA ASN A 190 21.88 -1.39 -4.88
C ASN A 190 23.07 -0.53 -5.32
N ALA A 191 23.37 0.59 -4.66
CA ALA A 191 24.58 1.36 -4.95
C ALA A 191 25.86 0.68 -4.41
N GLU A 192 25.74 -0.11 -3.33
CA GLU A 192 26.86 -0.76 -2.64
C GLU A 192 27.18 -2.18 -3.15
N PHE A 193 26.17 -2.93 -3.62
CA PHE A 193 26.33 -4.33 -4.03
C PHE A 193 27.23 -4.54 -5.24
N TYR A 194 27.36 -3.52 -6.10
CA TYR A 194 27.94 -3.69 -7.43
C TYR A 194 29.37 -3.16 -7.54
N PRO A 195 30.27 -3.92 -8.22
CA PRO A 195 31.60 -3.45 -8.54
C PRO A 195 31.53 -2.25 -9.49
N LEU A 196 32.53 -1.36 -9.43
CA LEU A 196 32.56 -0.11 -10.18
C LEU A 196 32.36 -0.30 -11.69
N TRP A 197 32.92 -1.35 -12.28
CA TRP A 197 32.83 -1.63 -13.71
C TRP A 197 31.43 -2.06 -14.18
N ALA A 198 30.59 -2.62 -13.30
CA ALA A 198 29.25 -3.13 -13.62
C ALA A 198 28.12 -2.26 -13.05
N ARG A 199 28.45 -1.33 -12.13
CA ARG A 199 27.48 -0.62 -11.28
C ARG A 199 26.36 0.05 -12.07
N SER A 200 26.68 0.86 -13.07
CA SER A 200 25.68 1.62 -13.82
C SER A 200 24.65 0.72 -14.49
N THR A 201 25.09 -0.41 -15.05
CA THR A 201 24.22 -1.37 -15.74
C THR A 201 23.37 -2.19 -14.76
N CYS A 202 23.95 -2.58 -13.61
CA CYS A 202 23.20 -3.29 -12.59
C CYS A 202 22.13 -2.40 -11.94
N VAL A 203 22.49 -1.15 -11.60
CA VAL A 203 21.55 -0.16 -11.03
C VAL A 203 20.43 0.16 -12.02
N SER A 204 20.71 0.29 -13.32
CA SER A 204 19.65 0.53 -14.31
C SER A 204 18.71 -0.67 -14.43
N LEU A 205 19.22 -1.90 -14.40
CA LEU A 205 18.38 -3.10 -14.46
C LEU A 205 17.52 -3.26 -13.20
N THR A 206 18.07 -3.03 -12.01
CA THR A 206 17.26 -3.11 -10.78
C THR A 206 16.24 -1.99 -10.67
N THR A 207 16.57 -0.80 -11.17
CA THR A 207 15.61 0.31 -11.31
C THR A 207 14.49 -0.04 -12.29
N PHE A 208 14.83 -0.66 -13.42
CA PHE A 208 13.83 -1.17 -14.37
C PHE A 208 12.89 -2.18 -13.68
N CYS A 209 13.44 -3.14 -12.93
CA CYS A 209 12.63 -4.08 -12.15
C CYS A 209 11.75 -3.38 -11.10
N ASN A 210 12.24 -2.30 -10.46
CA ASN A 210 11.43 -1.50 -9.54
C ASN A 210 10.19 -0.95 -10.25
N TRP A 211 10.37 -0.26 -11.38
CA TRP A 211 9.26 0.35 -12.11
C TRP A 211 8.33 -0.68 -12.76
N GLU A 212 8.85 -1.83 -13.16
CA GLU A 212 8.06 -2.95 -13.66
C GLU A 212 7.11 -3.48 -12.58
N PHE A 213 7.62 -3.78 -11.38
CA PHE A 213 6.78 -4.22 -10.26
C PHE A 213 5.84 -3.12 -9.77
N ASN A 214 6.25 -1.85 -9.83
CA ASN A 214 5.36 -0.72 -9.58
C ASN A 214 4.14 -0.73 -10.52
N LEU A 215 4.37 -0.95 -11.81
CA LEU A 215 3.31 -1.04 -12.82
C LEU A 215 2.42 -2.26 -12.56
N ILE A 216 3.00 -3.42 -12.29
CA ILE A 216 2.24 -4.66 -12.01
C ILE A 216 1.33 -4.46 -10.80
N VAL A 217 1.85 -3.94 -9.69
CA VAL A 217 1.06 -3.68 -8.47
C VAL A 217 -0.04 -2.67 -8.78
N SER A 218 0.26 -1.60 -9.51
CA SER A 218 -0.74 -0.56 -9.85
C SER A 218 -1.87 -1.10 -10.73
N LEU A 219 -1.58 -1.97 -11.70
CA LEU A 219 -2.58 -2.57 -12.59
C LEU A 219 -3.40 -3.67 -11.90
N THR A 220 -2.76 -4.50 -11.08
CA THR A 220 -3.44 -5.61 -10.37
C THR A 220 -4.23 -5.15 -9.16
N PHE A 221 -3.96 -3.95 -8.66
CA PHE A 221 -4.52 -3.46 -7.43
C PHE A 221 -6.06 -3.38 -7.43
N LEU A 222 -6.69 -2.79 -8.46
CA LEU A 222 -8.16 -2.69 -8.53
C LEU A 222 -8.76 -4.10 -8.49
N THR A 223 -8.33 -4.97 -9.38
CA THR A 223 -8.80 -6.37 -9.47
C THR A 223 -8.64 -7.11 -8.15
N LEU A 224 -7.53 -6.90 -7.43
CA LEU A 224 -7.31 -7.52 -6.13
C LEU A 224 -8.32 -7.05 -5.08
N THR A 225 -8.68 -5.77 -5.08
CA THR A 225 -9.68 -5.24 -4.13
C THR A 225 -11.12 -5.68 -4.44
N GLN A 226 -11.45 -5.94 -5.70
CA GLN A 226 -12.77 -6.42 -6.11
C GLN A 226 -12.99 -7.89 -5.71
N GLU A 227 -11.97 -8.73 -5.90
CA GLU A 227 -12.07 -10.17 -5.63
C GLU A 227 -11.79 -10.53 -4.16
N ALA A 228 -10.81 -9.89 -3.52
CA ALA A 228 -10.36 -10.26 -2.17
C ALA A 228 -10.89 -9.34 -1.06
N THR A 229 -11.71 -8.34 -1.40
CA THR A 229 -12.10 -7.20 -0.53
C THR A 229 -10.91 -6.33 -0.09
N LYS A 230 -11.18 -5.09 0.36
CA LYS A 230 -10.14 -4.16 0.84
C LYS A 230 -9.27 -4.78 1.94
N TYR A 231 -9.90 -5.48 2.91
CA TYR A 231 -9.19 -6.11 4.03
C TYR A 231 -8.30 -7.26 3.58
N GLY A 232 -8.76 -8.10 2.65
CA GLY A 232 -7.99 -9.22 2.12
C GLY A 232 -6.73 -8.75 1.37
N ALA A 233 -6.83 -7.66 0.60
CA ALA A 233 -5.69 -7.08 -0.08
C ALA A 233 -4.57 -6.65 0.90
N PHE A 234 -4.92 -5.99 2.02
CA PHE A 234 -3.93 -5.60 3.03
C PHE A 234 -3.26 -6.80 3.71
N PHE A 235 -4.00 -7.88 4.00
CA PHE A 235 -3.41 -9.10 4.56
C PHE A 235 -2.45 -9.79 3.59
N ILE A 236 -2.76 -9.77 2.29
CA ILE A 236 -1.86 -10.31 1.25
C ILE A 236 -0.56 -9.49 1.23
N TYR A 237 -0.64 -8.16 1.21
CA TYR A 237 0.56 -7.31 1.25
C TYR A 237 1.36 -7.48 2.55
N ALA A 238 0.69 -7.62 3.69
CA ALA A 238 1.36 -7.93 4.96
C ALA A 238 2.09 -9.28 4.91
N GLY A 239 1.46 -10.32 4.35
CA GLY A 239 2.06 -11.64 4.15
C GLY A 239 3.27 -11.60 3.22
N LEU A 240 3.16 -10.93 2.08
CA LEU A 240 4.27 -10.73 1.14
C LEU A 240 5.44 -10.00 1.78
N THR A 241 5.16 -8.96 2.57
CA THR A 241 6.18 -8.19 3.30
C THR A 241 6.85 -9.04 4.38
N ALA A 242 6.10 -9.88 5.10
CA ALA A 242 6.67 -10.80 6.09
C ALA A 242 7.58 -11.86 5.46
N ILE A 243 7.19 -12.40 4.29
CA ILE A 243 8.03 -13.32 3.51
C ILE A 243 9.30 -12.61 3.03
N ALA A 244 9.16 -11.38 2.51
CA ALA A 244 10.30 -10.56 2.09
C ALA A 244 11.29 -10.32 3.24
N PHE A 245 10.78 -9.99 4.43
CA PHE A 245 11.59 -9.81 5.63
C PHE A 245 12.41 -11.09 5.97
N LEU A 246 11.76 -12.25 5.99
CA LEU A 246 12.44 -13.52 6.29
C LEU A 246 13.48 -13.89 5.23
N LEU A 247 13.20 -13.62 3.96
CA LEU A 247 14.12 -13.88 2.86
C LEU A 247 15.35 -12.95 2.95
N PHE A 248 15.13 -11.65 3.11
CA PHE A 248 16.23 -10.68 3.15
C PHE A 248 17.06 -10.79 4.42
N TYR A 249 16.46 -11.13 5.56
CA TYR A 249 17.21 -11.42 6.78
C TYR A 249 18.24 -12.55 6.59
N LYS A 250 17.97 -13.54 5.73
CA LYS A 250 18.89 -14.64 5.45
C LYS A 250 19.85 -14.38 4.28
N VAL A 251 19.40 -13.65 3.27
CA VAL A 251 20.09 -13.54 1.97
C VAL A 251 20.95 -12.30 1.87
N VAL A 252 20.55 -11.18 2.49
CA VAL A 252 21.24 -9.90 2.41
C VAL A 252 22.35 -9.86 3.47
N PRO A 253 23.64 -9.79 3.07
CA PRO A 253 24.72 -9.62 4.02
C PRO A 253 24.81 -8.15 4.47
N GLU A 254 25.31 -7.93 5.68
CA GLU A 254 25.61 -6.59 6.20
C GLU A 254 26.77 -5.96 5.40
N THR A 255 26.57 -4.73 4.92
CA THR A 255 27.55 -3.98 4.11
C THR A 255 28.20 -2.83 4.90
N LYS A 256 27.69 -2.49 6.09
CA LYS A 256 28.17 -1.36 6.88
C LYS A 256 29.64 -1.47 7.24
N GLY A 257 30.41 -0.44 6.89
CA GLY A 257 31.82 -0.31 7.24
C GLY A 257 32.78 -1.10 6.33
N LEU A 258 32.28 -1.68 5.23
CA LEU A 258 33.09 -2.36 4.23
C LEU A 258 33.35 -1.45 3.02
N ASN A 259 34.55 -1.54 2.46
CA ASN A 259 34.85 -0.92 1.17
C ASN A 259 34.15 -1.66 0.03
N LEU A 260 33.93 -0.98 -1.10
CA LEU A 260 33.26 -1.54 -2.28
C LEU A 260 33.91 -2.82 -2.82
N ASP A 261 35.23 -2.98 -2.65
CA ASP A 261 35.95 -4.19 -3.06
C ASP A 261 35.78 -5.34 -2.06
N GLU A 262 35.58 -5.02 -0.77
CA GLU A 262 35.34 -6.01 0.29
C GLU A 262 33.90 -6.53 0.23
N VAL A 263 32.93 -5.69 -0.13
CA VAL A 263 31.53 -6.10 -0.34
C VAL A 263 31.44 -7.19 -1.41
N GLN A 264 32.28 -7.14 -2.46
CA GLN A 264 32.30 -8.17 -3.50
C GLN A 264 32.66 -9.55 -2.94
N LEU A 265 33.51 -9.61 -1.91
CA LEU A 265 33.91 -10.86 -1.25
C LEU A 265 32.74 -11.57 -0.55
N LEU A 266 31.68 -10.83 -0.18
CA LEU A 266 30.48 -11.38 0.46
C LEU A 266 29.63 -12.22 -0.52
N PHE A 267 29.72 -11.91 -1.82
CA PHE A 267 28.95 -12.58 -2.87
C PHE A 267 29.73 -13.71 -3.57
N MET A 268 31.03 -13.86 -3.28
CA MET A 268 31.91 -14.91 -3.81
C MET A 268 31.74 -16.26 -3.09
N SER A 269 32.10 -17.35 -3.78
CA SER A 269 32.20 -18.68 -3.15
C SER A 269 33.35 -18.74 -2.13
N LYS A 270 33.28 -19.66 -1.15
CA LYS A 270 34.35 -19.83 -0.13
C LYS A 270 35.75 -20.01 -0.75
N LYS A 271 35.84 -20.76 -1.86
CA LYS A 271 37.11 -21.01 -2.58
C LYS A 271 37.62 -19.76 -3.31
N GLU A 272 36.72 -18.98 -3.92
CA GLU A 272 37.07 -17.74 -4.62
C GLU A 272 37.47 -16.64 -3.64
N ARG A 273 36.73 -16.52 -2.54
CA ARG A 273 37.04 -15.60 -1.45
C ARG A 273 38.43 -15.84 -0.86
N GLN A 274 38.81 -17.10 -0.64
CA GLN A 274 40.16 -17.45 -0.18
C GLN A 274 41.24 -17.01 -1.16
N ARG A 275 41.02 -17.18 -2.47
CA ARG A 275 41.95 -16.72 -3.52
C ARG A 275 42.06 -15.20 -3.60
N ALA A 276 40.92 -14.50 -3.47
CA ALA A 276 40.88 -13.04 -3.49
C ALA A 276 41.60 -12.45 -2.26
N VAL A 277 41.32 -12.98 -1.06
CA VAL A 277 41.98 -12.56 0.19
C VAL A 277 43.48 -12.85 0.14
N SER A 278 43.91 -14.01 -0.37
CA SER A 278 45.34 -14.30 -0.52
C SER A 278 46.01 -13.35 -1.51
N THR A 279 45.31 -12.92 -2.57
CA THR A 279 45.84 -11.93 -3.52
C THR A 279 45.97 -10.56 -2.88
N LEU A 280 44.99 -10.14 -2.06
CA LEU A 280 45.01 -8.87 -1.33
C LEU A 280 46.10 -8.83 -0.23
N GLN A 281 46.29 -9.93 0.51
CA GLN A 281 47.36 -10.07 1.50
C GLN A 281 48.77 -10.18 0.88
N GLN A 282 48.86 -10.63 -0.37
CA GLN A 282 50.11 -10.72 -1.13
C GLN A 282 50.49 -9.43 -1.87
N ILE A 283 49.74 -8.33 -1.73
CA ILE A 283 50.21 -7.02 -2.19
C ILE A 283 51.18 -6.51 -1.12
N PRO A 284 52.51 -6.58 -1.31
CA PRO A 284 53.43 -5.94 -0.38
C PRO A 284 53.12 -4.43 -0.40
N MET A 285 53.10 -3.81 0.78
CA MET A 285 52.89 -2.36 0.98
C MET A 285 53.74 -1.49 0.03
N SER A 286 54.86 -2.01 -0.48
CA SER A 286 55.72 -1.36 -1.47
C SER A 286 55.08 -1.10 -2.85
N LYS A 287 53.99 -1.79 -3.23
CA LYS A 287 53.27 -1.51 -4.49
C LYS A 287 52.24 -0.39 -4.37
N ILE A 288 51.77 -0.07 -3.17
CA ILE A 288 50.81 1.03 -2.92
C ILE A 288 51.56 2.37 -2.91
N GLU A 289 52.77 2.43 -2.33
CA GLU A 289 53.60 3.64 -2.37
C GLU A 289 54.06 4.00 -3.79
N ASN A 290 54.37 3.00 -4.64
CA ASN A 290 54.82 3.26 -6.02
C ASN A 290 53.70 3.73 -6.97
N ASN A 291 52.42 3.59 -6.62
CA ASN A 291 51.30 4.05 -7.45
C ASN A 291 50.72 5.42 -7.01
N ASN A 292 51.18 5.99 -5.89
CA ASN A 292 50.86 7.37 -5.50
C ASN A 292 51.79 8.42 -6.13
N GLY A 293 52.69 8.00 -7.03
CA GLY A 293 53.53 8.88 -7.85
C GLY A 293 52.83 9.41 -9.10
N PHE A 294 51.59 9.91 -9.00
CA PHE A 294 51.01 10.73 -10.06
C PHE A 294 51.42 12.19 -9.86
N ASN A 295 52.50 12.56 -10.55
CA ASN A 295 52.90 13.94 -10.78
C ASN A 295 51.69 14.75 -11.30
N TYR A 296 51.21 15.70 -10.50
CA TYR A 296 50.52 16.86 -11.04
C TYR A 296 51.57 17.77 -11.68
N LYS A 297 51.58 17.79 -13.02
CA LYS A 297 51.93 18.99 -13.78
C LYS A 297 50.65 19.65 -14.25
#